data_AF-A0A6C0UFR3-F1
#
_entry.id   AF-A0A6C0UFR3-F1
#
_cell.length_a   1.000
_cell.length_b   1.000
_cell.length_c   1.000
_cell.angle_alpha   90.00
_cell.angle_beta   90.00
_cell.angle_gamma   90.00
#
_symmetry.space_group_name_H-M   'P 1'
#
loop_
_entity.id
_entity.type
_entity.pdbx_description
1 polymer ?
#
loop_
_entity_poly.entity_id
_entity_poly.type
_entity_poly.pdbx_seq_one_letter_code
_entity_poly.pdbx_strand_id
1 'polypeptide(L)'
;MGLDELEEFLRKKGAAELITEIGTGTATFNALVDAVAVSGSTVSSRLSEGVEHEVFKVSHRPTEHGTEKRYALTILGRRIYDWAAQTEFERKVRELRRVQHERETAFEQMVGKLNRDMEIRKMVTDSEPVEGQEIDLPEGASLVPKMASEEKLREAKHERMEANLKPIEEIEDTDETRENGE
;
A
#
# COMPACT_ATOMS: atom_id res chain seq x y z
N MET A 1 -17.17 36.01 -1.60
CA MET A 1 -16.07 35.08 -1.93
C MET A 1 -15.60 35.38 -3.33
N GLY A 2 -14.28 35.48 -3.51
CA GLY A 2 -13.68 35.64 -4.83
C GLY A 2 -13.66 34.32 -5.60
N LEU A 3 -13.58 34.38 -6.93
CA LEU A 3 -13.38 33.19 -7.76
C LEU A 3 -12.04 32.49 -7.41
N ASP A 4 -11.03 33.27 -7.06
CA ASP A 4 -9.69 32.78 -6.71
C ASP A 4 -9.71 31.91 -5.45
N GLU A 5 -10.48 32.30 -4.42
CA GLU A 5 -10.61 31.53 -3.17
C GLU A 5 -11.27 30.17 -3.40
N LEU A 6 -12.29 30.12 -4.26
CA LEU A 6 -12.96 28.87 -4.63
C LEU A 6 -12.04 27.98 -5.47
N GLU A 7 -11.29 28.55 -6.41
CA GLU A 7 -10.31 27.80 -7.20
C GLU A 7 -9.22 27.20 -6.31
N GLU A 8 -8.65 27.99 -5.40
CA GLU A 8 -7.66 27.53 -4.43
C GLU A 8 -8.22 26.38 -3.58
N PHE A 9 -9.46 26.49 -3.11
CA PHE A 9 -10.14 25.42 -2.39
C PHE A 9 -10.24 24.13 -3.23
N LEU A 10 -10.72 24.23 -4.49
CA LEU A 10 -10.90 23.08 -5.37
C LEU A 10 -9.58 22.38 -5.72
N ARG A 11 -8.47 23.12 -5.79
CA ARG A 11 -7.13 22.57 -6.03
C ARG A 11 -6.57 21.78 -4.86
N LYS A 12 -7.12 21.96 -3.65
CA LYS A 12 -6.67 21.21 -2.47
C LYS A 12 -7.05 19.73 -2.62
N LYS A 13 -6.10 18.85 -2.30
CA LYS A 13 -6.32 17.39 -2.32
C LYS A 13 -7.57 17.01 -1.52
N GLY A 14 -8.41 16.17 -2.12
CA GLY A 14 -9.67 15.69 -1.55
C GLY A 14 -10.86 16.65 -1.68
N ALA A 15 -10.67 17.94 -2.02
CA ALA A 15 -11.79 18.89 -2.08
C ALA A 15 -12.77 18.57 -3.22
N ALA A 16 -12.26 18.42 -4.44
CA ALA A 16 -13.08 18.06 -5.60
C ALA A 16 -13.64 16.62 -5.49
N GLU A 17 -12.89 15.69 -4.90
CA GLU A 17 -13.36 14.33 -4.59
C GLU A 17 -14.58 14.35 -3.65
N LEU A 18 -14.53 15.16 -2.57
CA LEU A 18 -15.66 15.32 -1.66
C LEU A 18 -16.90 15.88 -2.36
N ILE A 19 -16.75 16.82 -3.29
CA ILE A 19 -17.89 17.34 -4.07
C ILE A 19 -18.52 16.22 -4.89
N THR A 20 -17.71 15.39 -5.56
CA THR A 20 -18.22 14.25 -6.33
C THR A 20 -18.90 13.21 -5.45
N GLU A 21 -18.31 12.86 -4.31
CA GLU A 21 -18.87 11.86 -3.40
C GLU A 21 -20.18 12.33 -2.75
N ILE A 22 -20.27 13.61 -2.38
CA ILE A 22 -21.52 14.16 -1.84
C ILE A 22 -22.58 14.27 -2.95
N GLY A 23 -22.16 14.61 -4.17
CA GLY A 23 -23.05 14.67 -5.34
C GLY A 23 -23.67 13.32 -5.71
N THR A 24 -22.93 12.21 -5.53
CA THR A 24 -23.44 10.85 -5.77
C THR A 24 -24.31 10.32 -4.63
N GLY A 25 -24.36 11.01 -3.49
CA GLY A 25 -25.26 10.70 -2.38
C GLY A 25 -24.57 10.34 -1.05
N THR A 26 -23.24 10.34 -1.00
CA THR A 26 -22.49 10.12 0.25
C THR A 26 -22.68 11.31 1.18
N ALA A 27 -23.32 11.09 2.33
CA ALA A 27 -23.74 12.20 3.19
C ALA A 27 -23.06 12.24 4.56
N THR A 28 -22.42 11.17 5.04
CA THR A 28 -21.92 11.07 6.42
C THR A 28 -20.40 11.19 6.45
N PHE A 29 -19.86 11.69 7.57
CA PHE A 29 -18.41 11.88 7.71
C PHE A 29 -17.64 10.57 7.49
N ASN A 30 -18.04 9.49 8.14
CA ASN A 30 -17.34 8.19 8.04
C ASN A 30 -17.33 7.69 6.59
N ALA A 31 -18.46 7.75 5.90
CA ALA A 31 -18.53 7.32 4.51
C ALA A 31 -17.67 8.19 3.58
N LEU A 32 -17.53 9.50 3.88
CA LEU A 32 -16.65 10.40 3.13
C LEU A 32 -15.17 10.12 3.40
N VAL A 33 -14.80 9.78 4.64
CA VAL A 33 -13.43 9.36 4.99
C VAL A 33 -13.03 8.10 4.23
N ASP A 34 -13.94 7.13 4.10
CA ASP A 34 -13.68 5.89 3.37
C ASP A 34 -13.71 6.06 1.85
N ALA A 35 -14.26 7.17 1.35
CA ALA A 35 -14.41 7.41 -0.08
C ALA A 35 -13.27 8.23 -0.69
N VAL A 36 -12.58 9.06 0.11
CA VAL A 36 -11.61 10.05 -0.37
C VAL A 36 -10.19 9.65 0.03
N ALA A 37 -9.22 9.92 -0.84
CA ALA A 37 -7.83 9.50 -0.68
C ALA A 37 -7.00 10.36 0.31
N VAL A 38 -7.58 10.76 1.44
CA VAL A 38 -6.98 11.68 2.43
C VAL A 38 -7.32 11.25 3.87
N SER A 39 -6.56 11.76 4.84
CA SER A 39 -6.81 11.45 6.26
C SER A 39 -8.16 12.01 6.73
N GLY A 40 -8.75 11.41 7.77
CA GLY A 40 -9.99 11.93 8.36
C GLY A 40 -9.87 13.37 8.87
N SER A 41 -8.71 13.78 9.40
CA SER A 41 -8.43 15.17 9.74
C SER A 41 -8.45 16.09 8.52
N THR A 42 -7.94 15.62 7.37
CA THR A 42 -7.99 16.37 6.11
C THR A 42 -9.44 16.48 5.62
N VAL A 43 -10.21 15.39 5.65
CA VAL A 43 -11.64 15.42 5.29
C VAL A 43 -12.37 16.44 6.16
N SER A 44 -12.15 16.43 7.47
CA SER A 44 -12.76 17.40 8.38
C SER A 44 -12.40 18.84 8.02
N SER A 45 -11.12 19.13 7.74
CA SER A 45 -10.67 20.45 7.30
C SER A 45 -11.38 20.89 6.02
N ARG A 46 -11.44 20.01 5.00
CA ARG A 46 -12.06 20.32 3.71
C ARG A 46 -13.57 20.50 3.80
N LEU A 47 -14.24 19.76 4.67
CA LEU A 47 -15.66 19.93 4.90
C LEU A 47 -15.95 21.27 5.60
N SER A 48 -15.14 21.67 6.58
CA SER A 48 -15.26 22.99 7.21
C SER A 48 -14.99 24.12 6.21
N GLU A 49 -13.87 24.06 5.49
CA GLU A 49 -13.53 25.03 4.45
C GLU A 49 -14.61 25.09 3.35
N GLY A 50 -15.12 23.95 2.90
CA GLY A 50 -16.18 23.92 1.89
C GLY A 50 -17.53 24.47 2.38
N VAL A 51 -17.77 24.49 3.71
CA VAL A 51 -18.92 25.20 4.29
C VAL A 51 -18.67 26.71 4.27
N GLU A 52 -17.47 27.16 4.64
CA GLU A 52 -17.05 28.57 4.55
C GLU A 52 -17.12 29.08 3.10
N HIS A 53 -16.76 28.22 2.14
CA HIS A 53 -16.85 28.48 0.72
C HIS A 53 -18.24 28.19 0.12
N GLU A 54 -19.29 28.07 0.94
CA GLU A 54 -20.67 27.86 0.50
C GLU A 54 -20.84 26.73 -0.54
N VAL A 55 -19.95 25.74 -0.57
CA VAL A 55 -20.00 24.56 -1.44
C VAL A 55 -20.82 23.47 -0.76
N PHE A 56 -20.67 23.35 0.56
CA PHE A 56 -21.34 22.36 1.39
C PHE A 56 -22.30 23.03 2.37
N LYS A 57 -23.35 22.30 2.72
CA LYS A 57 -24.21 22.59 3.87
C LYS A 57 -24.20 21.41 4.82
N VAL A 58 -24.23 21.72 6.12
CA VAL A 58 -24.30 20.72 7.19
C VAL A 58 -25.71 20.71 7.75
N SER A 59 -26.27 19.52 7.90
CA SER A 59 -27.52 19.26 8.61
C SER A 59 -27.29 18.23 9.70
N HIS A 60 -28.08 18.28 10.76
CA HIS A 60 -28.05 17.26 11.81
C HIS A 60 -29.35 16.47 11.72
N ARG A 61 -29.24 15.14 11.60
CA ARG A 61 -30.40 14.24 11.56
C ARG A 61 -30.47 13.43 12.85
N PRO A 62 -31.62 13.36 13.52
CA PRO A 62 -31.81 12.43 14.63
C PRO A 62 -31.62 10.99 14.16
N THR A 63 -31.02 10.17 15.02
CA THR A 63 -30.77 8.74 14.87
C THR A 63 -31.09 8.05 16.20
N GLU A 64 -31.13 6.72 16.20
CA GLU A 64 -31.41 5.93 17.42
C GLU A 64 -30.41 6.18 18.55
N HIS A 65 -29.17 6.58 18.22
CA HIS A 65 -28.09 6.79 19.16
C HIS A 65 -27.65 8.26 19.31
N GLY A 66 -28.48 9.22 18.86
CA GLY A 66 -28.18 10.65 18.96
C GLY A 66 -28.41 11.41 17.66
N THR A 67 -27.54 12.36 17.33
CA THR A 67 -27.63 13.13 16.08
C THR A 67 -26.44 12.86 15.18
N GLU A 68 -26.69 12.58 13.91
CA GLU A 68 -25.66 12.38 12.89
C GLU A 68 -25.51 13.62 12.01
N LYS A 69 -24.27 14.07 11.81
CA LYS A 69 -23.94 15.13 10.86
C LYS A 69 -24.05 14.60 9.44
N ARG A 70 -24.82 15.30 8.61
CA ARG A 70 -24.97 15.03 7.18
C ARG A 70 -24.60 16.23 6.33
N TYR A 71 -23.79 15.98 5.33
CA TYR A 71 -23.30 16.93 4.36
C TYR A 71 -24.13 16.84 3.07
N ALA A 72 -24.39 17.99 2.47
CA ALA A 72 -25.05 18.08 1.18
C ALA A 72 -24.46 19.22 0.37
N LEU A 73 -24.57 19.16 -0.96
CA LEU A 73 -24.17 20.26 -1.82
C LEU A 73 -25.14 21.44 -1.68
N THR A 74 -24.60 22.66 -1.75
CA THR A 74 -25.37 23.87 -2.01
C THR A 74 -25.69 24.00 -3.50
N ILE A 75 -26.29 25.11 -3.93
CA ILE A 75 -26.49 25.41 -5.36
C ILE A 75 -25.13 25.51 -6.08
N LEU A 76 -24.16 26.19 -5.47
CA LEU A 76 -22.80 26.31 -6.00
C LEU A 76 -22.13 24.95 -6.10
N GLY A 77 -22.12 24.18 -5.00
CA GLY A 77 -21.54 22.84 -4.98
C GLY A 77 -22.18 21.91 -6.00
N ARG A 78 -23.50 22.00 -6.20
CA ARG A 78 -24.21 21.22 -7.21
C ARG A 78 -23.78 21.57 -8.63
N ARG A 79 -23.61 22.86 -8.92
CA ARG A 79 -23.13 23.31 -10.24
C ARG A 79 -21.71 22.80 -10.53
N ILE A 80 -20.83 22.82 -9.53
CA ILE A 80 -19.48 22.25 -9.64
C ILE A 80 -19.55 20.74 -9.89
N TYR A 81 -20.41 20.03 -9.15
CA TYR A 81 -20.66 18.60 -9.37
C TYR A 81 -21.17 18.30 -10.78
N ASP A 82 -22.15 19.07 -11.27
CA ASP A 82 -22.72 18.86 -12.60
C ASP A 82 -21.64 19.07 -13.70
N TRP A 83 -20.72 20.02 -13.52
CA TRP A 83 -19.56 20.16 -14.40
C TRP A 83 -18.58 19.00 -14.29
N ALA A 84 -18.29 18.54 -13.07
CA ALA A 84 -17.45 17.36 -12.85
C ALA A 84 -18.06 16.11 -13.52
N ALA A 85 -19.37 15.94 -13.47
CA ALA A 85 -20.11 14.84 -14.10
C ALA A 85 -20.16 14.93 -15.63
N GLN A 86 -20.08 16.14 -16.21
CA GLN A 86 -19.93 16.34 -17.66
C GLN A 86 -18.51 16.02 -18.16
N THR A 87 -17.57 15.84 -17.24
CA THR A 87 -16.19 15.45 -17.55
C THR A 87 -15.92 14.02 -17.10
N GLU A 88 -14.73 13.51 -17.44
CA GLU A 88 -14.26 12.21 -16.94
C GLU A 88 -13.81 12.23 -15.47
N PHE A 89 -13.95 13.38 -14.78
CA PHE A 89 -13.47 13.56 -13.42
C PHE A 89 -14.12 12.57 -12.46
N GLU A 90 -15.45 12.41 -12.50
CA GLU A 90 -16.16 11.45 -11.64
C GLU A 90 -15.67 10.01 -11.87
N ARG A 91 -15.50 9.61 -13.14
CA ARG A 91 -14.97 8.28 -13.49
C ARG A 91 -13.58 8.09 -12.91
N LYS A 92 -12.72 9.11 -13.00
CA LYS A 92 -11.36 9.08 -12.47
C LYS A 92 -11.29 9.04 -10.94
N VAL A 93 -12.19 9.73 -10.25
CA VAL A 93 -12.32 9.62 -8.77
C VAL A 93 -12.66 8.19 -8.36
N ARG A 94 -13.61 7.55 -9.04
CA ARG A 94 -13.98 6.15 -8.77
C ARG A 94 -12.84 5.17 -9.07
N GLU A 95 -12.14 5.35 -10.20
CA GLU A 95 -10.95 4.55 -10.54
C GLU A 95 -9.86 4.69 -9.46
N LEU A 96 -9.59 5.91 -9.01
CA LEU A 96 -8.61 6.17 -7.96
C LEU A 96 -8.97 5.44 -6.67
N ARG A 97 -10.25 5.48 -6.26
CA ARG A 97 -10.74 4.76 -5.09
C ARG A 97 -10.51 3.26 -5.20
N ARG A 98 -10.78 2.67 -6.37
CA ARG A 98 -10.54 1.24 -6.61
C ARG A 98 -9.07 0.88 -6.44
N VAL A 99 -8.18 1.62 -7.11
CA VAL A 99 -6.73 1.41 -7.05
C VAL A 99 -6.21 1.60 -5.62
N GLN A 100 -6.73 2.57 -4.88
CA GLN A 100 -6.36 2.77 -3.48
C GLN A 100 -6.76 1.61 -2.59
N HIS A 101 -7.97 1.06 -2.75
CA HIS A 101 -8.43 -0.09 -1.99
C HIS A 101 -7.61 -1.36 -2.32
N GLU A 102 -7.27 -1.56 -3.59
CA GLU A 102 -6.36 -2.62 -4.04
C GLU A 102 -4.99 -2.47 -3.36
N ARG A 103 -4.42 -1.26 -3.33
CA ARG A 103 -3.15 -0.95 -2.67
C ARG A 103 -3.20 -1.24 -1.16
N GLU A 104 -4.25 -0.80 -0.48
CA GLU A 104 -4.40 -1.00 0.97
C GLU A 104 -4.50 -2.49 1.30
N THR A 105 -5.28 -3.24 0.53
CA THR A 105 -5.40 -4.69 0.68
C THR A 105 -4.04 -5.38 0.48
N ALA A 106 -3.28 -4.99 -0.55
CA ALA A 106 -1.95 -5.54 -0.79
C ALA A 106 -0.96 -5.20 0.34
N PHE A 107 -1.06 -3.99 0.89
CA PHE A 107 -0.25 -3.56 2.03
C PHE A 107 -0.55 -4.38 3.29
N GLU A 108 -1.81 -4.55 3.65
CA GLU A 108 -2.22 -5.37 4.78
C GLU A 108 -1.76 -6.83 4.66
N GLN A 109 -1.85 -7.40 3.46
CA GLN A 109 -1.31 -8.74 3.18
C GLN A 109 0.20 -8.81 3.39
N MET A 110 0.94 -7.79 2.96
CA MET A 110 2.39 -7.71 3.15
C MET A 110 2.75 -7.59 4.63
N VAL A 111 2.08 -6.71 5.38
CA VAL A 111 2.27 -6.55 6.84
C VAL A 111 1.95 -7.86 7.57
N GLY A 112 0.85 -8.53 7.21
CA GLY A 112 0.49 -9.83 7.79
C GLY A 112 1.50 -10.95 7.48
N LYS A 113 2.22 -10.89 6.35
CA LYS A 113 3.34 -11.82 6.08
C LYS A 113 4.55 -11.47 6.95
N LEU A 114 4.93 -10.21 7.03
CA LEU A 114 6.04 -9.75 7.88
C LEU A 114 5.83 -10.10 9.36
N ASN A 115 4.63 -9.90 9.89
CA ASN A 115 4.31 -10.24 11.27
C ASN A 115 4.46 -11.75 11.55
N ARG A 116 4.02 -12.61 10.61
CA ARG A 116 4.21 -14.07 10.71
C ARG A 116 5.68 -14.46 10.66
N ASP A 117 6.47 -13.87 9.75
CA ASP A 117 7.91 -14.13 9.66
C ASP A 117 8.63 -13.71 10.94
N MET A 118 8.24 -12.58 11.53
CA MET A 118 8.77 -12.13 12.82
C MET A 118 8.40 -13.07 13.97
N GLU A 119 7.19 -13.62 13.99
CA GLU A 119 6.75 -14.59 14.99
C GLU A 119 7.52 -15.91 14.88
N ILE A 120 7.73 -16.42 13.66
CA ILE A 120 8.57 -17.60 13.41
C ILE A 120 10.00 -17.36 13.90
N ARG A 121 10.59 -16.20 13.60
CA ARG A 121 11.94 -15.86 14.09
C ARG A 121 12.01 -15.84 15.61
N LYS A 122 11.00 -15.32 16.30
CA LYS A 122 10.94 -15.37 17.77
C LYS A 122 10.89 -16.80 18.29
N MET A 123 10.03 -17.65 17.72
CA MET A 123 9.94 -19.06 18.13
C MET A 123 11.25 -19.84 17.91
N VAL A 124 11.99 -19.54 16.83
CA VAL A 124 13.30 -20.14 16.57
C VAL A 124 14.36 -19.65 17.56
N THR A 125 14.33 -18.38 17.96
CA THR A 125 15.28 -17.81 18.93
C THR A 125 14.97 -18.21 20.38
N ASP A 126 13.69 -18.38 20.73
CA ASP A 126 13.23 -18.82 22.06
C ASP A 126 13.37 -20.34 22.26
N SER A 127 13.66 -21.08 21.18
CA SER A 127 14.16 -22.45 21.26
C SER A 127 15.66 -22.38 21.57
N GLU A 128 16.02 -22.32 22.86
CA GLU A 128 17.42 -22.47 23.29
C GLU A 128 18.04 -23.71 22.60
N PRO A 129 19.32 -23.65 22.16
CA PRO A 129 19.98 -24.85 21.69
C PRO A 129 19.96 -25.84 22.86
N VAL A 130 19.42 -27.03 22.63
CA VAL A 130 19.56 -28.14 23.60
C VAL A 130 21.03 -28.55 23.60
N GLU A 131 21.87 -27.75 24.25
CA GLU A 131 23.22 -28.11 24.63
C GLU A 131 23.11 -28.94 25.92
N GLY A 132 23.36 -30.25 25.80
CA GLY A 132 23.80 -31.05 26.95
C GLY A 132 22.76 -31.95 27.62
N GLN A 133 21.81 -32.56 26.90
CA GLN A 133 21.23 -33.81 27.40
C GLN A 133 22.10 -35.00 26.97
N GLU A 134 22.95 -35.48 27.89
CA GLU A 134 23.46 -36.85 27.86
C GLU A 134 22.25 -37.80 27.99
N ILE A 135 21.71 -38.20 26.84
CA ILE A 135 20.71 -39.26 26.75
C ILE A 135 21.49 -40.56 26.88
N ASP A 136 21.36 -41.22 28.03
CA ASP A 136 21.93 -42.53 28.30
C ASP A 136 21.20 -43.56 27.42
N LEU A 137 21.77 -43.85 26.24
CA LEU A 137 21.20 -44.75 25.25
C LEU A 137 21.50 -46.20 25.64
N PRO A 138 20.50 -47.09 25.69
CA PRO A 138 20.74 -48.51 25.93
C PRO A 138 21.53 -49.14 24.77
N GLU A 139 22.44 -50.05 25.10
CA GLU A 139 23.28 -50.80 24.15
C GLU A 139 22.41 -51.46 23.06
N GLY A 140 22.49 -50.93 21.83
CA GLY A 140 21.79 -51.46 20.66
C GLY A 140 21.02 -50.45 19.83
N ALA A 141 20.88 -49.19 20.26
CA ALA A 141 20.25 -48.16 19.44
C ALA A 141 21.15 -47.75 18.26
N SER A 142 20.73 -48.07 17.04
CA SER A 142 21.38 -47.65 15.79
C SER A 142 21.37 -46.13 15.66
N LEU A 143 22.57 -45.55 15.63
CA LEU A 143 22.77 -44.13 15.32
C LEU A 143 22.43 -43.89 13.84
N VAL A 144 21.31 -43.22 13.57
CA VAL A 144 21.09 -42.58 12.28
C VAL A 144 22.26 -41.59 12.08
N PRO A 145 22.98 -41.63 10.95
CA PRO A 145 24.12 -40.75 10.73
C PRO A 145 23.70 -39.29 10.90
N LYS A 146 24.41 -38.56 11.77
CA LYS A 146 24.28 -37.10 11.95
C LYS A 146 24.24 -36.45 10.57
N MET A 147 23.12 -35.84 10.20
CA MET A 147 23.05 -34.99 9.00
C MET A 147 24.17 -33.96 9.10
N ALA A 148 24.88 -33.75 7.99
CA ALA A 148 26.03 -32.86 7.93
C ALA A 148 25.64 -31.47 8.47
N SER A 149 26.51 -30.86 9.27
CA SER A 149 26.30 -29.51 9.82
C SER A 149 25.96 -28.53 8.71
N GLU A 150 25.14 -27.52 9.01
CA GLU A 150 24.68 -26.50 8.06
C GLU A 150 25.84 -25.83 7.29
N GLU A 151 27.01 -25.77 7.92
CA GLU A 151 28.27 -25.33 7.34
C GLU A 151 28.76 -26.23 6.19
N LYS A 152 28.75 -27.56 6.37
CA LYS A 152 29.08 -28.52 5.31
C LYS A 152 28.06 -28.50 4.16
N LEU A 153 26.79 -28.22 4.45
CA LEU A 153 25.76 -28.05 3.42
C LEU A 153 25.96 -26.74 2.62
N ARG A 154 26.42 -25.66 3.27
CA ARG A 154 26.80 -24.42 2.58
C ARG A 154 28.03 -24.62 1.71
N GLU A 155 29.04 -25.31 2.21
CA GLU A 155 30.27 -25.63 1.47
C GLU A 155 29.96 -26.46 0.22
N ALA A 156 29.18 -27.54 0.36
CA ALA A 156 28.76 -28.38 -0.76
C ALA A 156 27.89 -27.63 -1.79
N LYS A 157 27.08 -26.67 -1.34
CA LYS A 157 26.30 -25.82 -2.26
C LYS A 157 27.19 -24.84 -3.01
N HIS A 158 28.24 -24.31 -2.37
CA HIS A 158 29.20 -23.41 -2.98
C HIS A 158 30.06 -24.11 -4.02
N GLU A 159 30.61 -25.28 -3.69
CA GLU A 159 31.39 -26.12 -4.60
C GLU A 159 30.58 -26.51 -5.85
N ARG A 160 29.28 -26.79 -5.67
CA ARG A 160 28.37 -27.10 -6.78
C ARG A 160 28.06 -25.88 -7.68
N MET A 161 28.15 -24.67 -7.16
CA MET A 161 28.03 -23.45 -7.97
C MET A 161 29.32 -23.20 -8.76
N GLU A 162 30.49 -23.41 -8.15
CA GLU A 162 31.79 -23.27 -8.83
C GLU A 162 31.96 -24.30 -9.96
N ALA A 163 31.54 -25.55 -9.75
CA ALA A 163 31.62 -26.59 -10.78
C ALA A 163 30.72 -26.34 -12.01
N ASN A 164 29.71 -25.46 -11.90
CA ASN A 164 28.80 -25.13 -13.00
C ASN A 164 29.22 -23.86 -13.78
N LEU A 165 30.33 -23.21 -13.41
CA LEU A 165 30.88 -22.12 -14.18
C LEU A 165 31.62 -22.70 -15.40
N LYS A 166 31.08 -22.45 -16.60
CA LYS A 166 31.84 -22.67 -17.84
C LYS A 166 32.94 -21.61 -17.94
N PRO A 167 34.17 -21.97 -18.37
CA PRO A 167 35.18 -20.99 -18.74
C PRO A 167 34.61 -20.08 -19.81
N ILE A 168 34.66 -18.77 -19.58
CA ILE A 168 34.50 -17.79 -20.65
C ILE A 168 35.84 -17.86 -21.40
N GLU A 169 35.83 -18.39 -22.62
CA GLU A 169 36.96 -18.25 -23.52
C GLU A 169 37.17 -16.75 -23.74
N GLU A 170 38.36 -16.27 -23.38
CA GLU A 170 38.83 -14.94 -23.74
C GLU A 170 38.78 -14.85 -25.28
N ILE A 171 37.87 -14.04 -25.81
CA ILE A 171 37.90 -13.68 -27.21
C ILE A 171 39.12 -12.79 -27.35
N GLU A 172 40.18 -13.34 -27.95
CA GLU A 172 41.40 -12.62 -28.29
C GLU A 172 41.03 -11.37 -29.10
N ASP A 173 41.38 -10.21 -28.55
CA ASP A 173 41.53 -8.96 -29.29
C ASP A 173 42.53 -9.20 -30.43
N THR A 174 42.02 -9.29 -31.65
CA THR A 174 42.83 -9.10 -32.86
C THR A 174 42.40 -7.81 -33.52
N ASP A 175 43.14 -6.77 -33.15
CA ASP A 175 43.29 -5.52 -33.87
C ASP A 175 43.92 -5.80 -35.25
N GLU A 176 43.32 -5.31 -36.34
CA GLU A 176 44.00 -4.49 -37.37
C GLU A 176 43.19 -4.33 -38.68
N THR A 177 42.84 -3.06 -38.95
CA THR A 177 42.84 -2.35 -40.24
C THR A 177 41.84 -2.69 -41.36
N ARG A 178 41.04 -1.68 -41.76
CA ARG A 178 41.35 -0.84 -42.96
C ARG A 178 40.45 0.39 -43.10
N GLU A 179 41.11 1.46 -43.54
CA GLU A 179 40.66 2.79 -43.96
C GLU A 179 39.62 2.82 -45.10
N ASN A 180 39.11 4.05 -45.32
CA ASN A 180 38.35 4.63 -46.44
C ASN A 180 36.83 4.69 -46.17
N GLY A 181 36.15 5.82 -46.28
CA GLY A 181 36.43 7.12 -46.89
C GLY A 181 35.08 7.72 -47.34
N GLU A 182 35.02 9.06 -47.36
CA GLU A 182 33.88 9.96 -47.70
C GLU A 182 32.90 10.34 -46.59
#